data_AF-F6I5S5-F1
#
_entry.id   AF-F6I5S5-F1
#
_cell.length_a   1.000
_cell.length_b   1.000
_cell.length_c   1.000
_cell.angle_alpha   90.00
_cell.angle_beta   90.00
_cell.angle_gamma   90.00
#
_symmetry.space_group_name_H-M   'P 1'
#
loop_
_entity.id
_entity.type
_entity.pdbx_description
1 polymer ?
#
loop_
_entity_poly.entity_id
_entity_poly.type
_entity_poly.pdbx_seq_one_letter_code
_entity_poly.pdbx_strand_id
1 'polypeptide(L)'
;MALLTLSSNLFFTFTRLQPTSRFCRGKSQGVRISGPVQCTGGAKTSSQTAVIVRRTANFQPSIWDYDYIQSLTSDYVGQTYTRQLEKLKGDVKMMLGEAEKLLHQLELIDTLQRLGIHYHFGEEIRRILHGIYNNYNRNEDFLASF
;
A
#
# COMPACT_ATOMS: atom_id res chain seq x y z
N MET A 1 -9.50 7.11 -43.14
CA MET A 1 -8.04 7.31 -43.02
C MET A 1 -7.79 8.55 -42.19
N ALA A 2 -7.70 8.40 -40.86
CA ALA A 2 -7.16 9.42 -39.97
C ALA A 2 -6.62 8.66 -38.74
N LEU A 3 -5.41 8.12 -38.90
CA LEU A 3 -4.53 7.84 -37.78
C LEU A 3 -4.01 9.19 -37.29
N LEU A 4 -3.85 9.37 -35.97
CA LEU A 4 -2.61 9.79 -35.32
C LEU A 4 -2.80 9.90 -33.79
N THR A 5 -2.13 8.97 -33.11
CA THR A 5 -1.36 9.10 -31.86
C THR A 5 -2.04 9.52 -30.56
N LEU A 6 -2.34 8.52 -29.72
CA LEU A 6 -2.26 8.66 -28.26
C LEU A 6 -0.82 9.03 -27.87
N SER A 7 -0.60 10.28 -27.47
CA SER A 7 0.58 10.62 -26.69
C SER A 7 0.31 10.31 -25.23
N SER A 8 0.84 9.18 -24.77
CA SER A 8 1.00 8.85 -23.36
C SER A 8 1.83 9.93 -22.67
N ASN A 9 1.18 10.79 -21.89
CA ASN A 9 1.86 11.64 -20.92
C ASN A 9 1.38 11.25 -19.52
N LEU A 10 1.94 10.15 -19.00
CA LEU A 10 1.91 9.87 -17.56
C LEU A 10 3.18 10.46 -16.92
N PHE A 11 3.35 11.78 -17.05
CA PHE A 11 4.25 12.50 -16.16
C PHE A 11 3.48 12.83 -14.89
N PHE A 12 3.52 11.90 -13.93
CA PHE A 12 3.13 12.19 -12.54
C PHE A 12 4.15 13.19 -11.96
N THR A 13 3.98 14.47 -12.27
CA THR A 13 4.67 15.52 -11.53
C THR A 13 4.02 15.61 -10.16
N PHE A 14 4.62 14.94 -9.18
CA PHE A 14 4.30 15.14 -7.77
C PHE A 14 4.79 16.54 -7.39
N THR A 15 3.98 17.57 -7.66
CA THR A 15 4.24 18.91 -7.11
C THR A 15 4.14 18.79 -5.60
N ARG A 16 5.30 18.66 -4.95
CA ARG A 16 5.46 18.79 -3.51
C ARG A 16 4.97 20.18 -3.13
N LEU A 17 3.72 20.27 -2.66
CA LEU A 17 3.20 21.48 -2.04
C LEU A 17 4.16 21.83 -0.89
N GLN A 18 4.83 22.98 -1.00
CA GLN A 18 5.64 23.49 0.09
C GLN A 18 4.72 23.71 1.30
N PRO A 19 5.11 23.27 2.50
CA PRO A 19 4.35 23.57 3.69
C PRO A 19 4.35 25.09 3.84
N THR A 20 3.18 25.72 3.70
CA THR A 20 3.02 27.09 4.17
C THR A 20 3.24 27.04 5.68
N SER A 21 4.36 27.58 6.14
CA SER A 21 4.70 27.67 7.55
C SER A 21 3.75 28.66 8.23
N ARG A 22 2.50 28.27 8.46
CA ARG A 22 1.68 28.88 9.49
C ARG A 22 2.18 28.30 10.80
N PHE A 23 3.01 29.11 11.46
CA PHE A 23 3.46 28.88 12.82
C PHE A 23 2.23 28.86 13.73
N CYS A 24 1.60 27.70 13.87
CA CYS A 24 0.54 27.49 14.84
C CYS A 24 1.19 27.46 16.23
N ARG A 25 1.29 28.63 16.87
CA ARG A 25 1.55 28.75 18.31
C ARG A 25 0.29 28.28 19.06
N GLY A 26 0.02 26.98 19.02
CA GLY A 26 -1.03 26.35 19.82
C GLY A 26 -0.58 26.25 21.27
N LYS A 27 -1.33 26.88 22.19
CA LYS A 27 -1.22 26.58 23.62
C LYS A 27 -1.70 25.15 23.81
N SER A 28 -0.80 24.24 24.17
CA SER A 28 -1.16 22.90 24.61
C SER A 28 -1.95 23.00 25.92
N GLN A 29 -3.28 23.01 25.86
CA GLN A 29 -4.08 22.70 27.04
C GLN A 29 -4.00 21.19 27.23
N GLY A 30 -3.07 20.77 28.09
CA GLY A 30 -2.97 19.38 28.52
C GLY A 30 -4.28 18.96 29.18
N VAL A 31 -4.94 17.95 28.61
CA VAL A 31 -6.00 17.22 29.29
C VAL A 31 -5.38 16.59 30.54
N ARG A 32 -5.79 17.07 31.72
CA ARG A 32 -5.41 16.47 33.00
C ARG A 32 -6.22 15.18 33.19
N ILE A 33 -5.63 14.04 32.87
CA ILE A 33 -6.10 12.76 33.40
C ILE A 33 -5.75 12.76 34.89
N SER A 34 -6.73 13.09 35.73
CA SER A 34 -6.57 13.12 37.18
C SER A 34 -6.82 11.72 37.73
N GLY A 35 -5.75 10.97 37.95
CA GLY A 35 -5.79 9.70 38.69
C GLY A 35 -4.38 9.38 39.23
N PRO A 36 -4.21 9.04 40.51
CA PRO A 36 -2.88 8.74 41.04
C PRO A 36 -2.49 7.31 40.64
N VAL A 37 -1.60 7.17 39.66
CA VAL A 37 -0.85 5.91 39.48
C VAL A 37 0.31 5.96 40.47
N GLN A 38 0.15 5.27 41.61
CA GLN A 38 1.22 5.12 42.59
C GLN A 38 2.06 3.88 42.25
N CYS A 39 3.31 4.09 41.87
CA CYS A 39 4.32 3.04 41.80
C CYS A 39 5.16 3.08 43.09
N THR A 40 5.07 2.04 43.91
CA THR A 40 5.92 1.88 45.10
C THR A 40 7.18 1.09 44.74
N GLY A 41 8.33 1.79 44.72
CA GLY A 41 9.65 1.19 44.64
C GLY A 41 10.58 1.89 45.62
N GLY A 42 10.85 1.26 46.76
CA GLY A 42 11.70 1.80 47.81
C GLY A 42 13.13 1.28 47.76
N ALA A 43 14.11 2.17 47.65
CA ALA A 43 15.41 2.07 48.31
C ALA A 43 16.05 3.47 48.38
N LYS A 44 16.50 3.85 49.59
CA LYS A 44 17.11 5.15 49.90
C LYS A 44 18.53 5.20 49.33
N THR A 45 18.86 6.28 48.61
CA THR A 45 20.25 6.67 48.34
C THR A 45 20.49 8.10 48.78
N SER A 46 21.71 8.32 49.24
CA SER A 46 22.27 9.50 49.91
C SER A 46 21.83 10.84 49.34
N SER A 47 21.70 11.83 50.22
CA SER A 47 21.29 13.22 49.98
C SER A 47 22.27 13.99 49.09
N GLN A 48 22.27 13.68 47.80
CA GLN A 48 22.57 14.61 46.72
C GLN A 48 21.44 14.44 45.72
N THR A 49 20.51 15.38 45.69
CA THR A 49 19.48 15.49 44.65
C THR A 49 20.17 15.91 43.35
N ALA A 50 20.96 15.01 42.77
CA ALA A 50 21.45 15.17 41.41
C ALA A 50 20.20 15.17 40.54
N VAL A 51 19.79 16.36 40.09
CA VAL A 51 18.70 16.51 39.13
C VAL A 51 19.12 15.71 37.89
N ILE A 52 18.55 14.52 37.71
CA ILE A 52 18.79 13.72 36.51
C ILE A 52 18.08 14.45 35.37
N VAL A 53 18.82 15.31 34.67
CA VAL A 53 18.32 16.03 33.49
C VAL A 53 18.23 15.03 32.33
N ARG A 54 17.00 14.68 31.96
CA ARG A 54 16.75 13.89 30.75
C ARG A 54 17.10 14.73 29.52
N ARG A 55 17.97 14.21 28.65
CA ARG A 55 18.28 14.85 27.36
C ARG A 55 17.05 14.86 26.45
N THR A 56 16.78 15.99 25.80
CA THR A 56 15.76 16.07 24.74
C THR A 56 16.30 15.43 23.48
N ALA A 57 15.47 14.65 22.79
CA ALA A 57 15.87 13.96 21.56
C ALA A 57 15.76 14.85 20.30
N ASN A 58 15.12 16.03 20.41
CA ASN A 58 14.96 17.01 19.33
C ASN A 58 14.43 16.41 18.01
N PHE A 59 13.47 15.48 18.09
CA PHE A 59 12.83 14.91 16.91
C PHE A 59 12.01 15.95 16.15
N GLN A 60 11.96 15.79 14.83
CA GLN A 60 11.07 16.57 13.98
C GLN A 60 9.62 16.14 14.21
N PRO A 61 8.65 17.05 14.09
CA PRO A 61 7.24 16.71 14.17
C PRO A 61 6.83 15.77 13.03
N SER A 62 5.66 15.14 13.17
CA SER A 62 5.11 14.30 12.11
C SER A 62 4.86 15.13 10.85
N ILE A 63 5.12 14.50 9.69
CA ILE A 63 4.81 15.10 8.37
C ILE A 63 3.29 15.22 8.20
N TRP A 64 2.53 14.30 8.82
CA TRP A 64 1.09 14.29 8.77
C TRP A 64 0.51 15.06 9.94
N ASP A 65 -0.32 16.05 9.62
CA ASP A 65 -1.11 16.79 10.60
C ASP A 65 -2.38 16.00 10.96
N TYR A 66 -2.81 16.12 12.22
CA TYR A 66 -3.94 15.35 12.73
C TYR A 66 -5.26 15.72 12.06
N ASP A 67 -5.53 17.02 11.90
CA ASP A 67 -6.75 17.51 11.27
C ASP A 67 -6.77 17.15 9.79
N TYR A 68 -5.60 17.17 9.14
CA TYR A 68 -5.44 16.68 7.77
C TYR A 68 -5.83 15.20 7.65
N ILE A 69 -5.30 14.31 8.50
CA ILE A 69 -5.65 12.88 8.47
C ILE A 69 -7.15 12.69 8.68
N GLN A 70 -7.77 13.42 9.63
CA GLN A 70 -9.20 13.33 9.88
C GLN A 70 -10.05 13.81 8.69
N SER A 71 -9.56 14.76 7.91
CA SER A 71 -10.25 15.30 6.75
C SER A 71 -10.24 14.39 5.52
N LEU A 72 -9.44 13.31 5.53
CA LEU A 72 -9.30 12.42 4.38
C LEU A 72 -10.62 11.68 4.09
N THR A 73 -11.19 11.96 2.92
CA THR A 73 -12.35 11.26 2.36
C THR A 73 -11.99 10.65 1.01
N SER A 74 -12.73 9.61 0.60
CA SER A 74 -12.56 8.98 -0.70
C SER A 74 -13.75 9.30 -1.59
N ASP A 75 -13.49 9.86 -2.78
CA ASP A 75 -14.51 10.12 -3.80
C ASP A 75 -14.96 8.83 -4.50
N TYR A 76 -14.21 7.73 -4.32
CA TYR A 76 -14.37 6.47 -5.03
C TYR A 76 -15.26 5.44 -4.31
N VAL A 77 -16.00 5.87 -3.29
CA VAL A 77 -16.89 4.99 -2.49
C VAL A 77 -18.28 4.82 -3.13
N GLY A 78 -18.57 5.57 -4.20
CA GLY A 78 -19.87 5.53 -4.88
C GLY A 78 -20.17 4.21 -5.61
N GLN A 79 -21.45 3.83 -5.66
CA GLN A 79 -21.94 2.62 -6.37
C GLN A 79 -21.53 2.57 -7.84
N THR A 80 -21.38 3.73 -8.49
CA THR A 80 -20.93 3.85 -9.88
C THR A 80 -19.52 3.28 -10.05
N TYR A 81 -18.59 3.64 -9.17
CA TYR A 81 -17.22 3.15 -9.19
C TYR A 81 -17.15 1.67 -8.84
N THR A 82 -17.93 1.20 -7.86
CA THR A 82 -18.01 -0.23 -7.55
C THR A 82 -18.50 -1.05 -8.75
N ARG A 83 -19.52 -0.58 -9.47
CA ARG A 83 -20.00 -1.26 -10.68
C ARG A 83 -18.93 -1.31 -11.77
N GLN A 84 -18.22 -0.20 -11.99
CA GLN A 84 -17.13 -0.15 -12.97
C GLN A 84 -15.98 -1.08 -12.58
N LEU A 85 -15.63 -1.13 -11.29
CA LEU A 85 -14.60 -2.02 -10.74
C LEU A 85 -14.95 -3.49 -10.99
N GLU A 86 -16.16 -3.91 -10.65
CA GLU A 86 -16.57 -5.31 -10.84
C GLU A 86 -16.62 -5.69 -12.33
N LYS A 87 -17.04 -4.77 -13.20
CA LYS A 87 -16.96 -4.98 -14.65
C LYS A 87 -15.52 -5.20 -15.10
N LEU A 88 -14.62 -4.29 -14.71
CA LEU A 88 -13.20 -4.36 -15.10
C LEU A 88 -12.52 -5.63 -14.55
N LYS A 89 -12.89 -6.04 -13.34
CA LYS A 89 -12.44 -7.29 -12.74
C LYS A 89 -12.91 -8.51 -13.56
N GLY A 90 -14.15 -8.50 -14.04
CA GLY A 90 -14.66 -9.51 -14.97
C GLY A 90 -13.87 -9.57 -16.27
N ASP A 91 -13.61 -8.40 -16.87
CA ASP A 91 -12.86 -8.29 -18.13
C ASP A 91 -11.44 -8.86 -17.97
N VAL A 92 -10.74 -8.54 -16.88
CA VAL A 92 -9.39 -9.09 -16.60
C VAL A 92 -9.43 -10.61 -16.38
N LYS A 93 -10.46 -11.14 -15.70
CA LYS A 93 -10.63 -12.59 -15.53
C LYS A 93 -10.81 -13.30 -16.87
N MET A 94 -11.58 -12.70 -17.77
CA MET A 94 -11.77 -13.20 -19.12
C MET A 94 -10.45 -13.18 -19.90
N MET A 95 -9.69 -12.08 -19.86
CA MET A 95 -8.37 -12.00 -20.49
C MET A 95 -7.38 -13.05 -19.98
N LEU A 96 -7.39 -13.34 -18.67
CA LEU A 96 -6.57 -14.41 -18.08
C LEU A 96 -7.00 -15.80 -18.57
N GLY A 97 -8.29 -16.02 -18.82
CA GLY A 97 -8.83 -17.29 -19.28
C GLY A 97 -8.69 -17.54 -20.79
N GLU A 98 -8.82 -16.50 -21.61
CA GLU A 98 -8.92 -16.59 -23.08
C GLU A 98 -7.60 -16.39 -23.81
N ALA A 99 -6.54 -15.93 -23.14
CA ALA A 99 -5.27 -15.68 -23.79
C ALA A 99 -4.67 -16.98 -24.37
N GLU A 100 -4.65 -17.06 -25.70
CA GLU A 100 -4.22 -18.25 -26.47
C GLU A 100 -2.74 -18.61 -26.27
N LYS A 101 -1.89 -17.61 -26.01
CA LYS A 101 -0.45 -17.81 -25.81
C LYS A 101 -0.07 -17.66 -24.35
N LEU A 102 0.61 -18.69 -23.85
CA LEU A 102 1.16 -18.77 -22.49
C LEU A 102 2.04 -17.57 -22.12
N LEU A 103 2.82 -17.05 -23.09
CA LEU A 103 3.66 -15.87 -22.88
C LEU A 103 2.83 -14.62 -22.57
N HIS A 104 1.71 -14.41 -23.26
CA HIS A 104 0.83 -13.26 -23.00
C HIS A 104 0.11 -13.39 -21.65
N GLN A 105 -0.23 -14.61 -21.23
CA GLN A 105 -0.77 -14.85 -19.89
C GLN A 105 0.25 -14.47 -18.80
N LEU A 106 1.52 -14.86 -18.96
CA LEU A 106 2.56 -14.53 -18.00
C LEU A 106 2.85 -13.02 -17.95
N GLU A 107 2.86 -12.34 -19.10
CA GLU A 107 3.01 -10.88 -19.17
C GLU A 107 1.86 -10.14 -18.47
N LEU A 108 0.62 -10.64 -18.63
CA LEU A 108 -0.54 -10.10 -17.92
C LEU A 108 -0.39 -10.31 -16.41
N ILE A 109 0.09 -11.47 -15.96
CA ILE A 109 0.33 -11.74 -14.53
C ILE A 109 1.39 -10.79 -13.95
N ASP A 110 2.52 -10.59 -14.65
CA ASP A 110 3.55 -9.63 -14.24
C ASP A 110 2.97 -8.22 -14.09
N THR A 111 2.17 -7.79 -15.07
CA THR A 111 1.52 -6.49 -15.05
C THR A 111 0.59 -6.34 -13.85
N LEU A 112 -0.24 -7.35 -13.55
CA LEU A 112 -1.15 -7.34 -12.39
C LEU A 112 -0.39 -7.29 -11.04
N GLN A 113 0.76 -7.96 -10.96
CA GLN A 113 1.62 -7.93 -9.78
C GLN A 113 2.26 -6.56 -9.59
N ARG A 114 2.79 -5.95 -10.67
CA ARG A 114 3.38 -4.60 -10.63
C ARG A 114 2.36 -3.50 -10.33
N LEU A 115 1.11 -3.70 -10.73
CA LEU A 115 -0.01 -2.84 -10.35
C LEU A 115 -0.49 -3.05 -8.90
N GLY A 116 -0.03 -4.11 -8.23
CA GLY A 116 -0.41 -4.43 -6.85
C GLY A 116 -1.83 -4.98 -6.70
N ILE A 117 -2.50 -5.35 -7.80
CA ILE A 117 -3.91 -5.82 -7.81
C ILE A 117 -4.06 -7.33 -7.99
N HIS A 118 -2.95 -8.07 -8.10
CA HIS A 118 -2.94 -9.52 -8.31
C HIS A 118 -3.73 -10.32 -7.27
N TYR A 119 -3.89 -9.79 -6.04
CA TYR A 119 -4.65 -10.45 -4.97
C TYR A 119 -6.12 -10.70 -5.32
N HIS A 120 -6.70 -9.93 -6.24
CA HIS A 120 -8.07 -10.14 -6.73
C HIS A 120 -8.21 -11.33 -7.68
N PHE A 121 -7.10 -11.87 -8.20
CA PHE A 121 -7.05 -12.90 -9.23
C PHE A 121 -6.21 -14.12 -8.80
N GLY A 122 -6.04 -14.32 -7.49
CA GLY A 122 -5.13 -15.34 -6.95
C GLY A 122 -5.45 -16.76 -7.43
N GLU A 123 -6.72 -17.10 -7.59
CA GLU A 123 -7.15 -18.41 -8.07
C GLU A 123 -6.82 -18.61 -9.54
N GLU A 124 -7.09 -17.61 -10.38
CA GLU A 124 -6.80 -17.63 -11.82
C GLU A 124 -5.30 -17.75 -12.06
N ILE A 125 -4.49 -16.95 -11.35
CA ILE A 125 -3.03 -16.99 -11.43
C ILE A 125 -2.50 -18.36 -11.03
N ARG A 126 -2.96 -18.91 -9.90
CA ARG A 126 -2.57 -20.26 -9.44
C ARG A 126 -2.92 -21.32 -10.47
N ARG A 127 -4.12 -21.26 -11.06
CA ARG A 127 -4.58 -22.21 -12.08
C ARG A 127 -3.70 -22.16 -13.32
N ILE A 128 -3.35 -20.96 -13.80
CA ILE A 128 -2.48 -20.76 -14.96
C ILE A 128 -1.09 -21.35 -14.67
N LEU A 129 -0.45 -20.94 -13.57
CA LEU A 129 0.89 -21.42 -13.21
C LEU A 129 0.95 -22.94 -13.04
N HIS A 130 -0.07 -23.55 -12.43
CA HIS A 130 -0.18 -24.99 -12.30
C HIS A 130 -0.36 -25.69 -13.66
N GLY A 131 -1.11 -25.08 -14.59
CA GLY A 131 -1.23 -25.57 -15.96
C GLY A 131 0.11 -25.55 -16.70
N ILE A 132 0.89 -24.50 -16.52
CA ILE A 132 2.24 -24.38 -17.11
C ILE A 132 3.16 -25.48 -16.58
N TYR A 133 3.19 -25.66 -15.25
CA TYR A 133 4.01 -26.68 -14.60
C TYR A 133 3.67 -28.10 -15.07
N ASN A 134 2.39 -28.43 -15.17
CA ASN A 134 1.96 -29.76 -15.62
C ASN A 134 2.27 -30.03 -17.10
N ASN A 135 2.17 -29.01 -17.95
CA ASN A 135 2.54 -29.15 -19.37
C ASN A 135 4.04 -29.38 -19.53
N TYR A 136 4.88 -28.76 -18.69
CA TYR A 136 6.32 -28.99 -18.68
C TYR A 136 6.65 -30.44 -18.27
N ASN A 137 6.09 -30.93 -17.16
CA ASN A 137 6.37 -32.28 -16.66
C ASN A 137 5.95 -33.39 -17.63
N ARG A 138 4.81 -33.24 -18.33
CA ARG A 138 4.41 -34.22 -19.35
C ARG A 138 5.43 -34.36 -20.48
N ASN A 139 6.13 -33.28 -20.82
CA ASN A 139 7.13 -33.32 -21.88
C ASN A 139 8.45 -33.99 -21.43
N GLU A 140 8.75 -33.97 -20.13
CA GLU A 140 9.89 -34.69 -19.54
C GLU A 140 9.63 -36.21 -19.45
N ASP A 141 8.40 -36.63 -19.16
CA ASP A 141 8.00 -38.05 -19.14
C ASP A 141 8.15 -38.74 -20.52
N PHE A 142 7.99 -38.00 -21.62
CA PHE A 142 8.25 -38.50 -22.97
C PHE A 142 9.75 -38.62 -23.31
N LEU A 143 10.61 -37.84 -22.66
CA LEU A 143 12.07 -37.89 -22.87
C LEU A 143 12.75 -38.95 -21.99
N ALA A 144 12.13 -39.36 -20.89
CA ALA A 144 12.60 -40.44 -20.01
C ALA A 144 12.24 -41.87 -20.50
N SER A 145 11.63 -42.00 -21.69
CA SER A 145 11.22 -43.28 -22.31
C SER A 145 12.20 -43.80 -23.39
N PHE A 146 13.41 -43.24 -23.49
CA PHE A 146 14.51 -43.74 -24.32
C PHE A 146 15.74 -44.04 -23.46
#